data_AF-A0AAJ4DS85-F1
#
_entry.id   AF-A0AAJ4DS85-F1
#
_cell.length_a   1.000
_cell.length_b   1.000
_cell.length_c   1.000
_cell.angle_alpha   90.00
_cell.angle_beta   90.00
_cell.angle_gamma   90.00
#
_symmetry.space_group_name_H-M   'P 1'
#
loop_
_entity.id
_entity.type
_entity.pdbx_description
1 polymer ?
#
loop_
_entity_poly.entity_id
_entity_poly.type
_entity_poly.pdbx_seq_one_letter_code
_entity_poly.pdbx_strand_id
1 'polypeptide(L)'
;MSLKKLSKLYHYVRCIPKTLFFNFYYLPFHQAIKLPILVNHRTKFVALGGRISIPESAKLGKIKLGFGRVQIADNKYSRFIWNIGKNGHIKFGHHIKVGTGSKLHINGTLAIGSGSNFTGEATIICNHMISFGDNCLISWQTLFMDSDLHKITDLENQQTNPDQPITIEDKVWVGARSTILKGTHVATNSVVASTSTVTSQFNSNNVIGGNPAKAISSLSGKCFHH
;
A
#
# COMPACT_ATOMS: atom_id res chain seq x y z
N MET A 1 -9.82 -21.84 -26.77
CA MET A 1 -9.34 -20.82 -25.80
C MET A 1 -7.83 -20.93 -25.67
N SER A 2 -7.03 -19.85 -25.75
CA SER A 2 -5.56 -19.99 -25.69
C SER A 2 -5.07 -20.45 -24.31
N LEU A 3 -3.94 -21.16 -24.24
CA LEU A 3 -3.33 -21.63 -22.99
C LEU A 3 -3.13 -20.49 -21.97
N LYS A 4 -2.77 -19.29 -22.45
CA LYS A 4 -2.66 -18.08 -21.61
C LYS A 4 -4.01 -17.67 -21.00
N LYS A 5 -5.10 -17.73 -21.76
CA LYS A 5 -6.46 -17.43 -21.28
C LYS A 5 -6.94 -18.48 -20.28
N LEU A 6 -6.70 -19.77 -20.54
CA LEU A 6 -6.98 -20.89 -19.63
C LEU A 6 -6.23 -20.74 -18.30
N SER A 7 -4.92 -20.49 -18.34
CA SER A 7 -4.10 -20.27 -17.15
C SER A 7 -4.58 -19.06 -16.32
N LYS A 8 -4.93 -17.97 -17.00
CA LYS A 8 -5.51 -16.78 -16.34
C LYS A 8 -6.84 -17.09 -15.68
N LEU A 9 -7.75 -17.78 -16.39
CA LEU A 9 -9.04 -18.19 -15.85
C LEU A 9 -8.86 -19.09 -14.62
N TYR A 10 -8.03 -20.12 -14.73
CA TYR A 10 -7.68 -21.02 -13.63
C TYR A 10 -7.15 -20.26 -12.41
N HIS A 11 -6.27 -19.27 -12.62
CA HIS A 11 -5.77 -18.42 -11.54
C HIS A 11 -6.91 -17.68 -10.83
N TYR A 12 -7.84 -17.06 -11.56
CA TYR A 12 -8.97 -16.34 -10.96
C TYR A 12 -9.96 -17.29 -10.26
N VAL A 13 -10.22 -18.48 -10.82
CA VAL A 13 -11.07 -19.50 -10.18
C VAL A 13 -10.53 -19.88 -8.81
N ARG A 14 -9.21 -20.10 -8.69
CA ARG A 14 -8.57 -20.37 -7.39
C ARG A 14 -8.71 -19.23 -6.38
N CYS A 15 -8.90 -18.00 -6.83
CA CYS A 15 -9.06 -16.83 -5.97
C CYS A 15 -10.47 -16.72 -5.38
N ILE A 16 -11.46 -17.43 -5.93
CA ILE A 16 -12.87 -17.32 -5.52
C ILE A 16 -13.07 -17.58 -4.03
N PRO A 17 -12.56 -18.68 -3.42
CA PRO A 17 -12.85 -18.96 -2.01
C PRO A 17 -12.38 -17.86 -1.06
N LYS A 18 -11.15 -17.35 -1.25
CA LYS A 18 -10.61 -16.25 -0.42
C LYS A 18 -11.28 -14.92 -0.71
N THR A 19 -11.68 -14.68 -1.96
CA THR A 19 -12.44 -13.49 -2.34
C THR A 19 -13.79 -13.48 -1.64
N LEU A 20 -14.55 -14.57 -1.71
CA LEU A 20 -15.83 -14.69 -1.01
C LEU A 20 -15.65 -14.48 0.49
N PHE A 21 -14.80 -15.29 1.12
CA PHE A 21 -14.52 -15.19 2.56
C PHE A 21 -14.18 -13.76 2.98
N PHE A 22 -13.25 -13.10 2.28
CA PHE A 22 -12.77 -11.78 2.65
C PHE A 22 -13.85 -10.69 2.54
N ASN A 23 -14.65 -10.69 1.46
CA ASN A 23 -15.70 -9.69 1.29
C ASN A 23 -16.80 -9.86 2.35
N PHE A 24 -17.26 -11.10 2.60
CA PHE A 24 -18.28 -11.37 3.61
C PHE A 24 -17.79 -11.20 5.05
N TYR A 25 -16.48 -11.31 5.27
CA TYR A 25 -15.88 -11.07 6.58
C TYR A 25 -15.83 -9.57 6.94
N TYR A 26 -15.42 -8.71 5.99
CA TYR A 26 -15.16 -7.30 6.28
C TYR A 26 -16.26 -6.32 5.86
N LEU A 27 -17.12 -6.68 4.91
CA LEU A 27 -18.08 -5.75 4.31
C LEU A 27 -19.52 -6.09 4.70
N PRO A 28 -20.41 -5.10 4.78
CA PRO A 28 -21.83 -5.36 4.94
C PRO A 28 -22.36 -6.15 3.74
N PHE A 29 -23.40 -6.96 3.96
CA PHE A 29 -23.92 -7.91 2.95
C PHE A 29 -24.16 -7.27 1.58
N HIS A 30 -24.78 -6.10 1.51
CA HIS A 30 -25.10 -5.39 0.26
C HIS A 30 -23.87 -4.95 -0.54
N GLN A 31 -22.72 -4.75 0.12
CA GLN A 31 -21.43 -4.52 -0.54
C GLN A 31 -20.75 -5.85 -0.86
N ALA A 32 -20.77 -6.80 0.06
CA ALA A 32 -20.07 -8.08 -0.06
C ALA A 32 -20.50 -8.87 -1.30
N ILE A 33 -21.81 -8.90 -1.62
CA ILE A 33 -22.35 -9.60 -2.80
C ILE A 33 -21.82 -9.05 -4.14
N LYS A 34 -21.35 -7.80 -4.17
CA LYS A 34 -20.76 -7.18 -5.37
C LYS A 34 -19.30 -7.63 -5.59
N LEU A 35 -18.70 -8.32 -4.62
CA LEU A 35 -17.32 -8.78 -4.59
C LEU A 35 -16.29 -7.71 -4.98
N PRO A 36 -16.34 -6.51 -4.36
CA PRO A 36 -15.49 -5.39 -4.76
C PRO A 36 -13.99 -5.66 -4.57
N ILE A 37 -13.62 -6.54 -3.62
CA ILE A 37 -12.23 -6.84 -3.28
C ILE A 37 -11.87 -8.25 -3.78
N LEU A 38 -11.03 -8.34 -4.80
CA LEU A 38 -10.43 -9.63 -5.19
C LEU A 38 -9.21 -9.92 -4.33
N VAL A 39 -9.13 -11.14 -3.82
CA VAL A 39 -7.99 -11.59 -3.01
C VAL A 39 -7.28 -12.75 -3.67
N ASN A 40 -5.96 -12.64 -3.84
CA ASN A 40 -5.17 -13.70 -4.43
C ASN A 40 -5.27 -14.99 -3.58
N HIS A 41 -5.40 -16.14 -4.24
CA HIS A 41 -5.47 -17.44 -3.57
C HIS A 41 -4.24 -17.76 -2.69
N ARG A 42 -3.09 -17.12 -2.95
CA ARG A 42 -1.84 -17.29 -2.18
C ARG A 42 -1.69 -16.33 -0.99
N THR A 43 -2.65 -15.42 -0.79
CA THR A 43 -2.64 -14.50 0.36
C THR A 43 -2.56 -15.27 1.68
N LYS A 44 -1.64 -14.89 2.56
CA LYS A 44 -1.58 -15.40 3.94
C LYS A 44 -2.28 -14.38 4.85
N PHE A 45 -3.40 -14.79 5.44
CA PHE A 45 -4.02 -14.05 6.52
C PHE A 45 -3.32 -14.43 7.82
N VAL A 46 -2.59 -13.48 8.43
CA VAL A 46 -1.93 -13.65 9.73
C VAL A 46 -2.89 -13.25 10.84
N ALA A 47 -3.56 -12.10 10.67
CA ALA A 47 -4.64 -11.66 11.53
C ALA A 47 -5.70 -10.96 10.69
N LEU A 48 -6.96 -11.13 11.09
CA LEU A 48 -8.14 -10.56 10.45
C LEU A 48 -8.86 -9.59 11.40
N GLY A 49 -8.12 -8.80 12.18
CA GLY A 49 -8.71 -7.78 13.04
C GLY A 49 -9.20 -6.55 12.27
N GLY A 50 -9.60 -5.54 13.03
CA GLY A 50 -9.87 -4.21 12.52
C GLY A 50 -11.08 -4.12 11.60
N ARG A 51 -11.12 -3.05 10.80
CA ARG A 51 -12.21 -2.79 9.85
C ARG A 51 -11.69 -2.26 8.52
N ILE A 52 -12.49 -2.48 7.47
CA ILE A 52 -12.25 -1.95 6.13
C ILE A 52 -13.40 -1.04 5.74
N SER A 53 -13.07 0.09 5.12
CA SER A 53 -14.05 0.97 4.47
C SER A 53 -13.71 1.09 2.99
N ILE A 54 -14.74 0.97 2.16
CA ILE A 54 -14.66 1.12 0.71
C ILE A 54 -15.78 2.05 0.24
N PRO A 55 -15.72 2.60 -0.98
CA PRO A 55 -16.79 3.45 -1.51
C PRO A 55 -18.04 2.62 -1.78
N GLU A 56 -19.23 3.14 -1.49
CA GLU A 56 -20.52 2.44 -1.72
C GLU A 56 -20.73 1.98 -3.18
N SER A 57 -20.15 2.74 -4.10
CA SER A 57 -20.20 2.48 -5.54
C SER A 57 -19.19 1.43 -6.01
N ALA A 58 -18.38 0.84 -5.12
CA ALA A 58 -17.39 -0.17 -5.49
C ALA A 58 -18.06 -1.42 -6.09
N LYS A 59 -17.65 -1.76 -7.31
CA LYS A 59 -18.09 -2.94 -8.06
C LYS A 59 -17.02 -4.02 -8.07
N LEU A 60 -17.37 -5.19 -8.59
CA LEU A 60 -16.50 -6.37 -8.72
C LEU A 60 -15.05 -6.03 -9.07
N GLY A 61 -14.14 -6.43 -8.19
CA GLY A 61 -12.69 -6.37 -8.40
C GLY A 61 -12.10 -5.00 -8.71
N LYS A 62 -12.73 -3.94 -8.23
CA LYS A 62 -12.16 -2.59 -8.22
C LYS A 62 -11.03 -2.45 -7.21
N ILE A 63 -10.92 -3.34 -6.24
CA ILE A 63 -9.77 -3.45 -5.35
C ILE A 63 -9.17 -4.86 -5.53
N LYS A 64 -7.86 -4.95 -5.73
CA LYS A 64 -7.16 -6.22 -5.98
C LYS A 64 -5.98 -6.38 -5.03
N LEU A 65 -6.04 -7.39 -4.16
CA LEU A 65 -5.03 -7.66 -3.13
C LEU A 65 -4.19 -8.88 -3.48
N GLY A 66 -2.87 -8.69 -3.54
CA GLY A 66 -1.91 -9.70 -3.97
C GLY A 66 -1.92 -9.96 -5.48
N PHE A 67 -2.35 -9.00 -6.29
CA PHE A 67 -2.37 -9.08 -7.75
C PHE A 67 -1.46 -8.04 -8.38
N GLY A 68 -0.75 -8.44 -9.42
CA GLY A 68 0.19 -7.57 -10.13
C GLY A 68 1.44 -8.38 -10.42
N ARG A 69 2.08 -8.10 -11.55
CA ARG A 69 3.36 -8.73 -11.91
C ARG A 69 4.33 -7.62 -12.25
N VAL A 70 5.36 -7.46 -11.43
CA VAL A 70 6.64 -6.97 -11.94
C VAL A 70 7.37 -8.17 -12.53
N GLN A 71 8.16 -7.96 -13.59
CA GLN A 71 8.81 -9.06 -14.32
C GLN A 71 9.72 -9.92 -13.43
N ILE A 72 10.14 -9.37 -12.29
CA ILE A 72 11.05 -9.99 -11.32
C ILE A 72 10.35 -10.65 -10.12
N ALA A 73 9.03 -10.49 -9.94
CA ALA A 73 8.35 -10.98 -8.73
C ALA A 73 8.03 -12.48 -8.80
N ASP A 74 8.47 -13.22 -7.79
CA ASP A 74 8.14 -14.63 -7.63
C ASP A 74 6.73 -14.80 -7.07
N ASN A 75 5.75 -14.92 -7.97
CA ASN A 75 4.35 -15.08 -7.56
C ASN A 75 4.05 -16.42 -6.87
N LYS A 76 4.96 -17.39 -6.93
CA LYS A 76 4.78 -18.70 -6.29
C LYS A 76 5.14 -18.62 -4.80
N TYR A 77 6.22 -17.93 -4.47
CA TYR A 77 6.78 -17.89 -3.11
C TYR A 77 6.60 -16.53 -2.39
N SER A 78 6.62 -15.40 -3.10
CA SER A 78 6.34 -14.08 -2.51
C SER A 78 4.84 -13.90 -2.25
N ARG A 79 4.38 -14.36 -1.08
CA ARG A 79 2.96 -14.26 -0.68
C ARG A 79 2.60 -12.84 -0.27
N PHE A 80 1.40 -12.40 -0.67
CA PHE A 80 0.78 -11.24 -0.07
C PHE A 80 0.42 -11.56 1.39
N ILE A 81 0.85 -10.72 2.34
CA ILE A 81 0.61 -10.91 3.78
C ILE A 81 -0.40 -9.88 4.25
N TRP A 82 -1.48 -10.36 4.86
CA TRP A 82 -2.52 -9.54 5.45
C TRP A 82 -2.51 -9.72 6.97
N ASN A 83 -2.13 -8.69 7.70
CA ASN A 83 -2.04 -8.70 9.16
C ASN A 83 -2.66 -7.41 9.73
N ILE A 84 -3.92 -7.47 10.11
CA ILE A 84 -4.63 -6.31 10.64
C ILE A 84 -4.90 -6.55 12.13
N GLY A 85 -4.41 -5.65 12.97
CA GLY A 85 -4.66 -5.64 14.41
C GLY A 85 -6.08 -5.19 14.73
N LYS A 86 -6.51 -5.34 15.99
CA LYS A 86 -7.88 -5.00 16.42
C LYS A 86 -8.24 -3.53 16.17
N ASN A 87 -7.26 -2.64 16.27
CA ASN A 87 -7.42 -1.19 16.09
C ASN A 87 -7.19 -0.74 14.63
N GLY A 88 -6.80 -1.65 13.75
CA GLY A 88 -6.48 -1.34 12.36
C GLY A 88 -7.71 -0.87 11.59
N HIS A 89 -7.56 0.22 10.84
CA HIS A 89 -8.56 0.68 9.88
C HIS A 89 -7.91 0.86 8.51
N ILE A 90 -8.39 0.15 7.50
CA ILE A 90 -8.00 0.41 6.11
C ILE A 90 -9.15 1.09 5.36
N LYS A 91 -8.84 2.21 4.70
CA LYS A 91 -9.73 2.92 3.77
C LYS A 91 -9.19 2.75 2.36
N PHE A 92 -10.00 2.20 1.47
CA PHE A 92 -9.68 2.08 0.05
C PHE A 92 -10.54 3.03 -0.78
N GLY A 93 -9.96 3.68 -1.78
CA GLY A 93 -10.65 4.26 -2.93
C GLY A 93 -10.99 3.22 -4.01
N HIS A 94 -11.24 3.67 -5.24
CA HIS A 94 -11.51 2.81 -6.38
C HIS A 94 -10.24 2.41 -7.13
N HIS A 95 -10.31 1.33 -7.91
CA HIS A 95 -9.24 0.97 -8.85
C HIS A 95 -7.86 0.72 -8.22
N ILE A 96 -7.85 0.22 -6.99
CA ILE A 96 -6.63 -0.05 -6.24
C ILE A 96 -6.08 -1.43 -6.58
N LYS A 97 -4.76 -1.51 -6.72
CA LYS A 97 -4.05 -2.77 -6.88
C LYS A 97 -2.86 -2.81 -5.92
N VAL A 98 -2.85 -3.82 -5.06
CA VAL A 98 -1.72 -4.13 -4.20
C VAL A 98 -1.04 -5.40 -4.70
N GLY A 99 0.20 -5.24 -5.15
CA GLY A 99 1.00 -6.24 -5.83
C GLY A 99 1.27 -7.51 -5.02
N THR A 100 1.66 -8.56 -5.73
CA THR A 100 2.10 -9.81 -5.12
C THR A 100 3.33 -9.58 -4.24
N GLY A 101 3.45 -10.37 -3.16
CA GLY A 101 4.55 -10.25 -2.19
C GLY A 101 4.48 -9.08 -1.22
N SER A 102 3.54 -8.13 -1.41
CA SER A 102 3.36 -7.01 -0.49
C SER A 102 2.87 -7.49 0.88
N LYS A 103 3.23 -6.75 1.92
CA LYS A 103 2.96 -7.10 3.32
C LYS A 103 2.32 -5.90 4.00
N LEU A 104 1.13 -6.10 4.56
CA LEU A 104 0.41 -5.09 5.33
C LEU A 104 0.35 -5.51 6.79
N HIS A 105 0.92 -4.70 7.66
CA HIS A 105 0.77 -4.79 9.11
C HIS A 105 0.13 -3.48 9.63
N ILE A 106 -1.16 -3.52 9.94
CA ILE A 106 -1.93 -2.30 10.24
C ILE A 106 -2.58 -2.41 11.62
N ASN A 107 -2.15 -1.54 12.52
CA ASN A 107 -2.73 -1.32 13.85
C ASN A 107 -3.21 0.13 14.07
N GLY A 108 -2.89 1.04 13.13
CA GLY A 108 -3.44 2.40 13.03
C GLY A 108 -4.37 2.56 11.81
N THR A 109 -4.34 3.72 11.16
CA THR A 109 -5.16 4.00 9.96
C THR A 109 -4.33 4.03 8.68
N LEU A 110 -4.62 3.11 7.74
CA LEU A 110 -4.09 3.15 6.38
C LEU A 110 -5.17 3.65 5.41
N ALA A 111 -4.88 4.73 4.70
CA ALA A 111 -5.72 5.23 3.60
C ALA A 111 -5.00 5.08 2.26
N ILE A 112 -5.67 4.51 1.26
CA ILE A 112 -5.16 4.40 -0.11
C ILE A 112 -6.19 5.00 -1.05
N GLY A 113 -5.80 6.07 -1.74
CA GLY A 113 -6.60 6.78 -2.73
C GLY A 113 -6.84 5.98 -4.01
N SER A 114 -7.74 6.51 -4.82
CA SER A 114 -8.22 5.88 -6.05
C SER A 114 -7.14 5.84 -7.13
N GLY A 115 -7.13 4.78 -7.93
CA GLY A 115 -6.14 4.59 -9.01
C GLY A 115 -4.74 4.23 -8.53
N SER A 116 -4.47 4.23 -7.23
CA SER A 116 -3.15 3.94 -6.68
C SER A 116 -2.74 2.48 -6.85
N ASN A 117 -1.49 2.28 -7.27
CA ASN A 117 -0.95 0.99 -7.69
C ASN A 117 0.36 0.68 -6.97
N PHE A 118 0.37 -0.39 -6.19
CA PHE A 118 1.56 -0.96 -5.58
C PHE A 118 2.00 -2.14 -6.44
N THR A 119 3.16 -2.03 -7.06
CA THR A 119 3.58 -2.95 -8.12
C THR A 119 3.94 -4.35 -7.59
N GLY A 120 4.56 -4.44 -6.40
CA GLY A 120 4.86 -5.71 -5.73
C GLY A 120 5.81 -5.56 -4.55
N GLU A 121 5.77 -6.49 -3.61
CA GLU A 121 6.70 -6.56 -2.47
C GLU A 121 6.81 -5.30 -1.59
N ALA A 122 5.82 -4.41 -1.64
CA ALA A 122 5.75 -3.25 -0.75
C ALA A 122 5.44 -3.71 0.68
N THR A 123 6.15 -3.17 1.66
CA THR A 123 5.92 -3.43 3.09
C THR A 123 5.37 -2.17 3.75
N ILE A 124 4.21 -2.27 4.37
CA ILE A 124 3.54 -1.18 5.07
C ILE A 124 3.35 -1.59 6.52
N ILE A 125 3.94 -0.83 7.43
CA ILE A 125 3.83 -0.97 8.88
C ILE A 125 3.19 0.32 9.38
N CYS A 126 1.91 0.24 9.78
CA CYS A 126 1.12 1.40 10.19
C CYS A 126 0.58 1.20 11.60
N ASN A 127 1.13 1.95 12.56
CA ASN A 127 0.67 1.99 13.95
C ASN A 127 -0.12 3.27 14.28
N HIS A 128 0.09 4.35 13.52
CA HIS A 128 -0.58 5.63 13.69
C HIS A 128 -1.44 5.97 12.46
N MET A 129 -0.82 6.51 11.41
CA MET A 129 -1.50 6.86 10.17
C MET A 129 -0.54 6.86 8.98
N ILE A 130 -0.89 6.12 7.93
CA ILE A 130 -0.22 6.19 6.63
C ILE A 130 -1.28 6.48 5.58
N SER A 131 -1.07 7.51 4.76
CA SER A 131 -1.99 7.89 3.69
C SER A 131 -1.28 7.98 2.35
N PHE A 132 -1.96 7.46 1.33
CA PHE A 132 -1.61 7.60 -0.07
C PHE A 132 -2.79 8.27 -0.77
N GLY A 133 -2.53 9.34 -1.51
CA GLY A 133 -3.50 10.03 -2.35
C GLY A 133 -3.90 9.22 -3.58
N ASP A 134 -4.53 9.91 -4.51
CA ASP A 134 -5.02 9.36 -5.76
C ASP A 134 -3.90 9.25 -6.80
N ASN A 135 -3.95 8.19 -7.61
CA ASN A 135 -3.04 7.94 -8.72
C ASN A 135 -1.56 7.93 -8.31
N CYS A 136 -1.24 7.37 -7.14
CA CYS A 136 0.12 7.11 -6.72
C CYS A 136 0.66 5.80 -7.31
N LEU A 137 1.92 5.80 -7.74
CA LEU A 137 2.63 4.59 -8.15
C LEU A 137 3.67 4.23 -7.11
N ILE A 138 3.51 3.07 -6.49
CA ILE A 138 4.46 2.54 -5.52
C ILE A 138 5.20 1.38 -6.18
N SER A 139 6.48 1.61 -6.46
CA SER A 139 7.35 0.62 -7.09
C SER A 139 7.65 -0.54 -6.13
N TRP A 140 8.48 -1.49 -6.56
CA TRP A 140 8.65 -2.72 -5.81
C TRP A 140 9.59 -2.57 -4.62
N GLN A 141 9.43 -3.44 -3.63
CA GLN A 141 10.33 -3.56 -2.48
C GLN A 141 10.47 -2.28 -1.63
N THR A 142 9.47 -1.41 -1.66
CA THR A 142 9.41 -0.20 -0.82
C THR A 142 9.02 -0.54 0.61
N LEU A 143 9.53 0.23 1.58
CA LEU A 143 9.14 0.15 2.99
C LEU A 143 8.47 1.47 3.42
N PHE A 144 7.33 1.38 4.08
CA PHE A 144 6.66 2.49 4.75
C PHE A 144 6.46 2.13 6.22
N MET A 145 6.92 2.99 7.12
CA MET A 145 6.90 2.71 8.56
C MET A 145 6.73 4.01 9.37
N ASP A 146 5.54 4.21 9.93
CA ASP A 146 5.15 5.40 10.71
C ASP A 146 5.52 5.33 12.22
N SER A 147 6.23 4.27 12.60
CA SER A 147 6.56 3.90 13.97
C SER A 147 7.91 3.20 14.01
N ASP A 148 8.77 3.50 15.01
CA ASP A 148 10.04 2.77 15.16
C ASP A 148 9.85 1.38 15.81
N LEU A 149 8.62 1.04 16.21
CA LEU A 149 8.21 -0.19 16.92
C LEU A 149 8.79 -0.35 18.32
N HIS A 150 9.84 0.40 18.65
CA HIS A 150 10.50 0.43 19.94
C HIS A 150 10.58 1.87 20.45
N LYS A 151 10.37 2.04 21.76
CA LYS A 151 10.46 3.33 22.42
C LYS A 151 11.92 3.70 22.65
N ILE A 152 12.25 4.95 22.36
CA ILE A 152 13.45 5.64 22.82
C ILE A 152 12.98 6.62 23.89
N THR A 153 13.65 6.65 25.03
CA THR A 153 13.34 7.57 26.11
C THR A 153 14.52 8.49 26.40
N ASP A 154 14.24 9.68 26.92
CA ASP A 154 15.25 10.53 27.52
C ASP A 154 15.67 10.01 28.91
N LEU A 155 16.52 10.77 29.60
CA LEU A 155 17.01 10.43 30.93
C LEU A 155 15.92 10.49 32.01
N GLU A 156 14.77 11.10 31.72
CA GLU A 156 13.61 11.19 32.60
C GLU A 156 12.54 10.12 32.28
N ASN A 157 12.88 9.16 31.42
CA ASN A 157 11.97 8.11 30.92
C ASN A 157 10.81 8.62 30.06
N GLN A 158 10.87 9.85 29.54
CA GLN A 158 9.87 10.35 28.60
C GLN A 158 10.17 9.85 27.19
N GLN A 159 9.15 9.38 26.46
CA GLN A 159 9.33 8.88 25.10
C GLN A 159 9.68 10.02 24.13
N THR A 160 10.79 9.87 23.40
CA THR A 160 11.34 10.90 22.49
C THR A 160 11.08 10.62 21.02
N ASN A 161 10.63 9.41 20.67
CA ASN A 161 10.42 8.98 19.30
C ASN A 161 8.96 8.56 19.02
N PRO A 162 7.95 9.41 19.35
CA PRO A 162 6.56 9.05 19.10
C PRO A 162 6.33 8.70 17.62
N ASP A 163 5.30 7.89 17.39
CA ASP A 163 4.82 7.60 16.04
C ASP A 163 4.39 8.91 15.36
N GLN A 164 4.65 9.01 14.06
CA GLN A 164 4.32 10.21 13.27
C GLN A 164 3.77 9.81 11.91
N PRO A 165 2.74 10.51 11.41
CA PRO A 165 2.07 10.09 10.18
C PRO A 165 3.02 10.12 8.97
N ILE A 166 2.72 9.27 7.99
CA ILE A 166 3.28 9.36 6.64
C ILE A 166 2.18 9.78 5.68
N THR A 167 2.44 10.84 4.91
CA THR A 167 1.51 11.34 3.90
C THR A 167 2.18 11.38 2.55
N ILE A 168 1.62 10.64 1.60
CA ILE A 168 1.99 10.64 0.19
C ILE A 168 0.80 11.20 -0.57
N GLU A 169 0.89 12.43 -1.08
CA GLU A 169 -0.21 13.07 -1.81
C GLU A 169 -0.41 12.48 -3.21
N ASP A 170 -1.34 13.08 -3.96
CA ASP A 170 -1.75 12.62 -5.28
C ASP A 170 -0.60 12.59 -6.30
N LYS A 171 -0.66 11.65 -7.24
CA LYS A 171 0.27 11.54 -8.37
C LYS A 171 1.74 11.48 -7.93
N VAL A 172 2.02 10.88 -6.77
CA VAL A 172 3.39 10.62 -6.33
C VAL A 172 3.87 9.27 -6.83
N TRP A 173 5.08 9.24 -7.37
CA TRP A 173 5.79 7.99 -7.68
C TRP A 173 6.87 7.73 -6.63
N VAL A 174 6.72 6.65 -5.88
CA VAL A 174 7.78 6.14 -4.99
C VAL A 174 8.58 5.07 -5.72
N GLY A 175 9.86 5.36 -5.97
CA GLY A 175 10.81 4.48 -6.64
C GLY A 175 11.11 3.20 -5.87
N ALA A 176 11.68 2.22 -6.58
CA ALA A 176 11.90 0.90 -6.02
C ALA A 176 12.89 0.92 -4.86
N ARG A 177 12.70 0.04 -3.87
CA ARG A 177 13.60 -0.11 -2.71
C ARG A 177 13.79 1.17 -1.88
N SER A 178 12.87 2.13 -1.98
CA SER A 178 12.89 3.32 -1.12
C SER A 178 12.23 3.02 0.23
N THR A 179 12.76 3.67 1.26
CA THR A 179 12.30 3.59 2.65
C THR A 179 11.70 4.92 3.06
N ILE A 180 10.45 4.90 3.47
CA ILE A 180 9.69 6.08 3.87
C ILE A 180 9.36 5.95 5.36
N LEU A 181 9.90 6.85 6.17
CA LEU A 181 9.81 6.80 7.63
C LEU A 181 8.86 7.86 8.17
N LYS A 182 8.45 7.65 9.43
CA LYS A 182 7.53 8.50 10.19
C LYS A 182 7.84 9.99 10.06
N GLY A 183 6.79 10.82 9.99
CA GLY A 183 6.90 12.27 9.82
C GLY A 183 7.14 12.73 8.37
N THR A 184 7.25 11.79 7.43
CA THR A 184 7.41 12.13 6.00
C THR A 184 6.12 12.67 5.40
N HIS A 185 6.26 13.76 4.64
CA HIS A 185 5.22 14.29 3.76
C HIS A 185 5.79 14.46 2.35
N VAL A 186 5.21 13.79 1.35
CA VAL A 186 5.59 13.98 -0.06
C VAL A 186 4.40 14.57 -0.80
N ALA A 187 4.52 15.83 -1.18
CA ALA A 187 3.44 16.55 -1.83
C ALA A 187 3.29 16.18 -3.32
N THR A 188 2.15 16.60 -3.87
CA THR A 188 1.59 16.19 -5.16
C THR A 188 2.59 16.28 -6.30
N ASN A 189 2.48 15.36 -7.27
CA ASN A 189 3.30 15.33 -8.49
C ASN A 189 4.81 15.27 -8.22
N SER A 190 5.22 14.58 -7.16
CA SER A 190 6.63 14.37 -6.82
C SER A 190 7.09 12.94 -7.14
N VAL A 191 8.40 12.78 -7.35
CA VAL A 191 9.04 11.48 -7.58
C VAL A 191 10.09 11.25 -6.51
N VAL A 192 9.97 10.15 -5.77
CA VAL A 192 11.05 9.64 -4.92
C VAL A 192 11.91 8.70 -5.75
N ALA A 193 13.16 9.07 -5.99
CA ALA A 193 14.14 8.23 -6.67
C ALA A 193 14.29 6.88 -5.94
N SER A 194 14.60 5.84 -6.70
CA SER A 194 14.83 4.50 -6.12
C SER A 194 15.93 4.52 -5.06
N THR A 195 15.88 3.58 -4.12
CA THR A 195 16.87 3.40 -3.04
C THR A 195 17.07 4.62 -2.13
N SER A 196 16.04 5.46 -1.98
CA SER A 196 16.09 6.65 -1.12
C SER A 196 15.51 6.39 0.27
N THR A 197 16.04 7.08 1.28
CA THR A 197 15.49 7.07 2.65
C THR A 197 14.91 8.44 2.96
N VAL A 198 13.59 8.51 3.06
CA VAL A 198 12.84 9.76 3.25
C VAL A 198 12.39 9.88 4.70
N THR A 199 12.80 10.97 5.34
CA THR A 199 12.58 11.27 6.77
C THR A 199 12.12 12.72 6.99
N SER A 200 11.60 13.37 5.95
CA SER A 200 11.32 14.82 5.95
C SER A 200 10.16 15.16 5.02
N GLN A 201 9.76 16.42 5.05
CA GLN A 201 8.66 16.95 4.25
C GLN A 201 9.19 17.59 2.96
N PHE A 202 8.49 17.36 1.85
CA PHE A 202 8.84 17.85 0.53
C PHE A 202 7.62 18.48 -0.15
N ASN A 203 7.83 19.65 -0.73
CA ASN A 203 6.84 20.38 -1.53
C ASN A 203 6.56 19.68 -2.87
N SER A 204 5.52 20.13 -3.58
CA SER A 204 5.08 19.55 -4.84
C SER A 204 6.13 19.69 -5.94
N ASN A 205 6.02 18.86 -6.97
CA ASN A 205 6.90 18.88 -8.14
C ASN A 205 8.39 18.65 -7.81
N ASN A 206 8.69 17.92 -6.75
CA ASN A 206 10.07 17.60 -6.39
C ASN A 206 10.50 16.25 -6.99
N VAL A 207 11.78 16.17 -7.36
CA VAL A 207 12.48 14.88 -7.44
C VAL A 207 13.30 14.75 -6.16
N ILE A 208 13.00 13.73 -5.37
CA ILE A 208 13.52 13.49 -4.03
C ILE A 208 14.46 12.30 -4.08
N GLY A 209 15.68 12.41 -3.57
CA GLY A 209 16.61 11.29 -3.58
C GLY A 209 17.73 11.36 -2.56
N GLY A 210 18.31 10.20 -2.25
CA GLY A 210 19.45 10.06 -1.31
C GLY A 210 19.08 9.43 0.03
N ASN A 211 20.06 9.37 0.94
CA ASN A 211 19.92 8.88 2.30
C ASN A 211 20.82 9.71 3.26
N PRO A 212 20.27 10.67 4.03
CA PRO A 212 18.88 11.11 4.02
C PRO A 212 18.51 11.77 2.69
N ALA A 213 17.27 11.59 2.26
CA ALA A 213 16.80 12.13 1.00
C ALA A 213 16.74 13.67 1.04
N LYS A 214 17.04 14.29 -0.10
CA LYS A 214 16.92 15.73 -0.35
C LYS A 214 16.18 15.97 -1.65
N ALA A 215 15.69 17.20 -1.86
CA ALA A 215 15.24 17.61 -3.19
C ALA A 215 16.49 17.71 -4.09
N ILE A 216 16.57 16.86 -5.12
CA ILE A 216 17.71 16.76 -6.04
C ILE A 216 17.41 17.32 -7.43
N SER A 217 16.13 17.48 -7.76
CA SER A 217 15.68 18.11 -9.01
C SER A 217 14.22 18.54 -8.89
N SER A 218 13.67 19.10 -9.97
CA SER A 218 12.29 19.56 -10.06
C SER A 218 11.56 18.93 -11.25
N LEU A 219 10.28 18.66 -11.03
CA LEU A 219 9.28 18.31 -12.04
C LEU A 219 8.47 19.53 -12.49
N SER A 220 8.95 20.76 -12.25
CA SER A 220 8.30 21.95 -12.79
C SER A 220 8.12 21.82 -14.31
N GLY A 221 6.89 22.06 -14.78
CA GLY A 221 6.50 21.87 -16.18
C GLY A 221 6.36 20.40 -16.63
N LYS A 222 6.47 19.43 -15.73
CA LYS A 222 6.34 17.98 -16.00
C LYS A 222 5.26 17.39 -15.11
N CYS A 223 4.56 16.37 -15.62
CA CYS A 223 3.59 15.64 -14.82
C CYS A 223 3.84 14.13 -14.91
N PHE A 224 3.78 13.47 -13.76
CA PHE A 224 3.79 12.02 -13.68
C PHE A 224 2.38 11.45 -13.99
N HIS A 225 2.34 10.45 -14.88
CA HIS A 225 1.12 9.74 -15.28
C HIS A 225 1.36 8.23 -15.21
N HIS A 226 0.39 7.46 -14.71
CA HIS A 226 0.47 6.00 -14.63
C HIS A 226 -0.90 5.30 -14.71
#